data_AF-A0A1L8DP68-F1
#
_entry.id   AF-A0A1L8DP68-F1
#
_cell.length_a   1.000
_cell.length_b   1.000
_cell.length_c   1.000
_cell.angle_alpha   90.00
_cell.angle_beta   90.00
_cell.angle_gamma   90.00
#
_symmetry.space_group_name_H-M   'P 1'
#
loop_
_entity.id
_entity.type
_entity.pdbx_description
1 polymer ?
#
loop_
_entity_poly.entity_id
_entity_poly.type
_entity_poly.pdbx_seq_one_letter_code
_entity_poly.pdbx_strand_id
1 'polypeptide(L)'
;NTCKCSENGKYAFCTRMECPPTEKATPYRRRRDVVCEPGSRFRDADGCNWCSCSDDGTKSWCTEMACVTSPTGASNSQRRKRDDNCVPNSSFMAPDGCNTCKCSENGKYAFCTRMECPPTEKATPYRRRRDVVCEPGS
;
A
#
# COMPACT_ATOMS: atom_id res chain seq x y z
N ASN A 1 13.50 -21.40 -8.64
CA ASN A 1 14.26 -20.75 -7.54
C ASN A 1 14.72 -21.82 -6.59
N THR A 2 16.02 -21.89 -6.32
CA THR A 2 16.60 -22.85 -5.37
C THR A 2 17.16 -22.08 -4.19
N CYS A 3 16.86 -22.48 -2.96
CA CYS A 3 17.32 -21.82 -1.74
C CYS A 3 18.28 -22.74 -0.98
N LYS A 4 19.22 -22.16 -0.24
CA LYS A 4 20.05 -22.85 0.74
C LYS A 4 19.97 -22.14 2.08
N CYS A 5 19.81 -22.90 3.14
CA CYS A 5 19.75 -22.36 4.50
C CYS A 5 21.13 -22.17 5.14
N SER A 6 21.25 -21.09 5.91
CA SER A 6 22.36 -20.85 6.84
C SER A 6 22.35 -21.91 7.94
N GLU A 7 23.52 -22.26 8.46
CA GLU A 7 23.70 -23.30 9.50
C GLU A 7 22.86 -23.06 10.76
N ASN A 8 22.59 -21.80 11.09
CA ASN A 8 21.75 -21.42 12.23
C ASN A 8 20.24 -21.36 11.92
N GLY A 9 19.81 -21.78 10.72
CA GLY A 9 18.40 -21.86 10.31
C GLY A 9 17.66 -20.52 10.24
N LYS A 10 18.37 -19.40 10.41
CA LYS A 10 17.79 -18.05 10.58
C LYS A 10 17.69 -17.27 9.27
N TYR A 11 18.48 -17.65 8.26
CA TYR A 11 18.55 -16.97 6.98
C TYR A 11 18.68 -17.99 5.85
N ALA A 12 18.09 -17.69 4.69
CA ALA A 12 18.21 -18.52 3.50
C ALA A 12 18.69 -17.66 2.31
N PHE A 13 19.61 -18.20 1.52
CA PHE A 13 20.10 -17.60 0.29
C PHE A 13 19.46 -18.29 -0.92
N CYS A 14 18.71 -17.55 -1.73
CA CYS A 14 17.92 -18.11 -2.82
C CYS A 14 18.39 -17.61 -4.19
N THR A 15 18.49 -18.50 -5.18
CA THR A 15 18.62 -18.12 -6.57
C THR A 15 17.29 -17.59 -7.09
N ARG A 16 17.34 -16.40 -7.69
CA ARG A 16 16.21 -15.79 -8.37
C ARG A 16 16.28 -16.20 -9.84
N MET A 17 15.56 -17.25 -10.20
CA MET A 17 15.25 -17.54 -11.60
C MET A 17 14.24 -16.50 -12.07
N GLU A 18 14.49 -15.92 -13.24
CA GLU A 18 13.50 -15.09 -13.90
C GLU A 18 12.30 -15.97 -14.25
N CYS A 19 11.11 -15.52 -13.86
CA CYS A 19 9.90 -16.16 -14.37
C CYS A 19 9.83 -15.92 -15.88
N PRO A 20 9.38 -16.90 -16.70
CA PRO A 20 9.05 -16.62 -18.09
C PRO A 20 8.08 -15.42 -18.12
N PRO A 21 8.21 -14.51 -19.10
CA PRO A 21 7.41 -13.30 -19.16
C PRO A 21 5.95 -13.69 -19.26
N THR A 22 5.25 -13.67 -18.13
CA THR A 22 3.80 -13.76 -18.12
C THR A 22 3.29 -12.44 -18.70
N GLU A 23 2.36 -12.51 -19.65
CA GLU A 23 1.73 -11.35 -20.29
C GLU A 23 1.02 -10.40 -19.29
N LYS A 24 1.03 -10.74 -18.00
CA LYS A 24 0.42 -10.01 -16.90
C LYS A 24 1.45 -9.52 -15.86
N ALA A 25 2.71 -9.32 -16.26
CA ALA A 25 3.62 -8.51 -15.47
C ALA A 25 3.09 -7.07 -15.42
N THR A 26 2.89 -6.55 -14.21
CA THR A 26 2.34 -5.22 -13.95
C THR A 26 3.14 -4.13 -14.68
N PRO A 27 2.50 -3.04 -15.13
CA PRO A 27 3.07 -2.09 -16.10
C PRO A 27 4.19 -1.21 -15.53
N TYR A 28 4.60 -1.42 -14.28
CA TYR A 28 5.48 -0.48 -13.59
C TYR A 28 6.94 -0.54 -14.03
N ARG A 29 7.33 -1.49 -14.88
CA ARG A 29 8.68 -1.55 -15.46
C ARG A 29 8.70 -2.13 -16.87
N ARG A 30 8.07 -1.47 -17.82
CA ARG A 30 8.57 -1.50 -19.20
C ARG A 30 8.81 -0.07 -19.65
N ARG A 31 10.00 0.19 -20.21
CA ARG A 31 10.19 1.34 -21.10
C ARG A 31 9.01 1.30 -22.05
N ARG A 32 8.15 2.32 -21.95
CA ARG A 32 6.88 2.34 -22.63
C ARG A 32 7.24 2.70 -24.08
N ASP A 33 7.15 1.73 -24.99
CA ASP A 33 7.20 1.97 -26.43
C ASP A 33 5.94 2.77 -26.79
N VAL A 34 5.93 4.06 -26.43
CA VAL A 34 4.84 4.98 -26.68
C VAL A 34 5.19 5.69 -27.98
N VAL A 35 4.44 5.38 -29.03
CA VAL A 35 4.38 6.24 -30.20
C VAL A 35 3.59 7.48 -29.79
N CYS A 36 4.27 8.62 -29.76
CA CYS A 36 3.69 9.92 -29.43
C CYS A 36 3.87 10.89 -30.60
N GLU A 37 3.11 11.99 -30.60
CA GLU A 37 3.24 13.01 -31.63
C GLU A 37 4.60 13.72 -31.49
N PRO A 38 5.43 13.77 -32.55
CA PRO A 38 6.74 14.43 -32.51
C PRO A 38 6.74 15.82 -31.88
N GLY A 39 7.64 16.04 -30.93
CA GLY A 39 7.78 17.33 -30.23
C GLY A 39 6.64 17.68 -29.27
N SER A 40 5.62 16.83 -29.12
CA SER A 40 4.48 17.10 -28.24
C SER A 40 4.84 17.01 -26.75
N ARG A 41 4.02 17.68 -25.93
CA ARG A 41 4.01 17.56 -24.47
C ARG A 41 2.66 17.04 -24.02
N PHE A 42 2.67 16.00 -23.20
CA PHE A 42 1.45 15.33 -22.75
C PHE A 42 1.56 14.89 -21.29
N ARG A 43 0.41 14.58 -20.71
CA ARG A 43 0.31 14.10 -19.33
C ARG A 43 0.39 12.59 -19.32
N ASP A 44 1.19 12.02 -18.42
CA ASP A 44 1.30 10.56 -18.28
C ASP A 44 -0.05 9.97 -17.79
N ALA A 45 -0.21 8.66 -17.98
CA ALA A 45 -1.38 7.88 -17.57
C ALA A 45 -1.63 7.93 -16.05
N ASP A 46 -0.62 8.29 -15.25
CA ASP A 46 -0.77 8.55 -13.82
C ASP A 46 -1.50 9.88 -13.50
N GLY A 47 -1.72 10.73 -14.51
CA GLY A 47 -2.42 12.00 -14.39
C GLY A 47 -1.64 13.09 -13.64
N CYS A 48 -0.36 12.88 -13.34
CA CYS A 48 0.44 13.82 -12.55
C CYS A 48 1.79 14.12 -13.20
N ASN A 49 2.44 13.13 -13.80
CA ASN A 49 3.70 13.35 -14.49
C ASN A 49 3.50 13.95 -15.88
N TRP A 50 4.46 14.79 -16.27
CA TRP A 50 4.52 15.40 -17.60
C TRP A 50 5.57 14.70 -18.44
N CYS A 51 5.22 14.41 -19.68
CA CYS A 51 6.08 13.80 -20.67
C CYS A 51 6.32 14.74 -21.84
N SER A 52 7.52 14.66 -22.44
CA SER A 52 7.79 15.25 -23.75
C SER A 52 8.19 14.14 -24.73
N CYS A 53 7.75 14.29 -25.98
CA CYS A 53 8.01 13.33 -27.06
C CYS A 53 9.24 13.73 -27.88
N SER A 54 10.02 12.75 -28.34
CA SER A 54 11.11 12.95 -29.30
C SER A 54 10.61 13.35 -30.67
N ASP A 55 11.47 13.98 -31.48
CA ASP A 55 11.13 14.45 -32.82
C ASP A 55 10.84 13.31 -33.82
N ASP A 56 11.24 12.09 -33.50
CA ASP A 56 10.91 10.89 -34.29
C ASP A 56 9.62 10.19 -33.81
N GLY A 57 8.99 10.68 -32.73
CA GLY A 57 7.76 10.12 -32.18
C GLY A 57 7.91 8.76 -31.49
N THR A 58 9.13 8.25 -31.33
CA THR A 58 9.38 6.88 -30.85
C THR A 58 9.69 6.78 -29.36
N LYS A 59 10.04 7.90 -28.73
CA LYS A 59 10.47 7.95 -27.34
C LYS A 59 9.82 9.12 -26.62
N SER A 60 9.56 8.92 -25.34
CA SER A 60 9.12 9.99 -24.45
C SER A 60 9.92 9.98 -23.16
N TRP A 61 10.16 11.16 -22.59
CA TRP A 61 10.79 11.33 -21.30
C TRP A 61 9.81 12.04 -20.36
N CYS A 62 9.54 11.42 -19.22
CA CYS A 62 8.55 11.91 -18.26
C CYS A 62 9.24 12.34 -16.96
N THR A 63 8.63 13.30 -16.24
CA THR A 63 9.01 13.58 -14.86
C THR A 63 8.72 12.37 -13.98
N GLU A 64 9.47 12.19 -12.89
CA GLU A 64 9.25 11.12 -11.91
C GLU A 64 8.75 11.70 -10.57
N MET A 65 7.69 12.50 -10.62
CA MET A 65 7.03 12.97 -9.42
C MET A 65 6.29 11.80 -8.76
N ALA A 66 6.38 11.72 -7.44
CA ALA A 66 5.56 10.81 -6.66
C ALA A 66 4.09 11.27 -6.77
N CYS A 67 3.34 10.64 -7.67
CA CYS A 67 1.93 10.92 -7.84
C CYS A 67 1.22 10.46 -6.58
N VAL A 68 0.69 11.40 -5.81
CA VAL A 68 -0.30 11.06 -4.80
C VAL A 68 -1.51 10.61 -5.59
N THR A 69 -1.74 9.30 -5.69
CA THR A 69 -3.05 8.77 -5.97
C THR A 69 -3.92 9.23 -4.79
N SER A 70 -4.45 10.44 -4.85
CA SER A 70 -5.69 10.75 -4.18
C SER A 70 -6.71 10.08 -5.08
N PRO A 71 -7.19 8.87 -4.78
CA PRO A 71 -8.38 8.43 -5.47
C PRO A 71 -9.42 9.48 -5.14
N THR A 72 -9.85 10.22 -6.15
CA THR A 72 -11.06 11.02 -6.15
C THR A 72 -12.23 10.04 -5.93
N GLY A 73 -12.35 9.56 -4.70
CA GLY A 73 -13.24 8.47 -4.27
C GLY A 73 -12.80 7.69 -3.02
N ALA A 74 -11.53 7.71 -2.62
CA ALA A 74 -11.07 7.00 -1.42
C ALA A 74 -9.95 7.75 -0.72
N SER A 75 -10.29 8.86 -0.06
CA SER A 75 -9.57 9.29 1.13
C SER A 75 -9.37 8.07 2.04
N ASN A 76 -8.22 7.41 1.88
CA ASN A 76 -7.63 6.49 2.82
C ASN A 76 -6.82 7.36 3.81
N SER A 77 -7.36 8.49 4.24
CA SER A 77 -7.80 8.50 5.63
C SER A 77 -8.55 7.21 5.95
N GLN A 78 -7.84 6.24 6.53
CA GLN A 78 -8.43 5.47 7.61
C GLN A 78 -8.82 6.41 8.79
N ARG A 79 -9.55 7.50 8.54
CA ARG A 79 -10.73 7.73 9.36
C ARG A 79 -11.56 6.52 9.03
N ARG A 80 -11.45 5.47 9.86
CA ARG A 80 -12.49 4.46 9.95
C ARG A 80 -13.76 5.28 9.93
N LYS A 81 -14.48 5.26 8.80
CA LYS A 81 -15.83 5.78 8.73
C LYS A 81 -16.61 4.72 9.49
N ARG A 82 -16.36 4.73 10.80
CA ARG A 82 -17.05 3.96 11.80
C ARG A 82 -18.45 4.50 11.65
N ASP A 83 -19.34 3.61 11.27
CA ASP A 83 -20.72 3.91 10.94
C ASP A 83 -21.41 4.37 12.23
N ASP A 84 -21.07 5.58 12.67
CA ASP A 84 -21.27 6.02 14.04
C ASP A 84 -22.37 7.05 14.05
N ASN A 85 -23.59 6.58 13.76
CA ASN A 85 -24.70 7.08 14.55
C ASN A 85 -24.47 6.58 15.98
N CYS A 86 -23.93 7.44 16.84
CA CYS A 86 -23.77 7.18 18.26
C CYS A 86 -24.83 7.96 19.06
N VAL A 87 -25.13 7.52 20.27
CA VAL A 87 -26.10 8.23 21.13
C VAL A 87 -25.51 9.60 21.49
N PRO A 88 -26.18 10.72 21.17
CA PRO A 88 -25.69 12.05 21.49
C PRO A 88 -25.19 12.20 22.93
N ASN A 89 -24.03 12.83 23.10
CA ASN A 89 -23.39 13.06 24.40
C ASN A 89 -23.02 11.80 25.22
N SER A 90 -23.17 10.60 24.65
CA SER A 90 -22.77 9.36 25.32
C SER A 90 -21.26 9.14 25.31
N SER A 91 -20.79 8.34 26.27
CA SER A 91 -19.43 7.82 26.31
C SER A 91 -19.47 6.30 26.18
N PHE A 92 -18.57 5.72 25.37
CA PHE A 92 -18.52 4.29 25.11
C PHE A 92 -17.08 3.79 24.90
N MET A 93 -16.86 2.49 25.12
CA MET A 93 -15.56 1.85 24.89
C MET A 93 -15.36 1.52 23.41
N ALA A 94 -14.16 1.79 22.90
CA ALA A 94 -13.80 1.50 21.53
C ALA A 94 -13.65 -0.02 21.28
N PRO A 95 -13.76 -0.50 20.02
CA PRO A 95 -13.69 -1.90 19.62
C PRO A 95 -12.33 -2.53 19.84
N ASP A 96 -11.32 -1.69 20.05
CA ASP A 96 -10.00 -2.13 20.51
C ASP A 96 -10.01 -2.58 21.98
N GLY A 97 -11.10 -2.32 22.72
CA GLY A 97 -11.29 -2.73 24.11
C GLY A 97 -10.47 -1.95 25.13
N CYS A 98 -9.80 -0.86 24.73
CA CYS A 98 -9.02 -0.05 25.68
C CYS A 98 -9.16 1.46 25.50
N ASN A 99 -9.49 1.96 24.31
CA ASN A 99 -9.75 3.38 24.13
C ASN A 99 -11.18 3.75 24.52
N THR A 100 -11.37 4.96 25.02
CA THR A 100 -12.70 5.51 25.36
C THR A 100 -13.08 6.58 24.35
N CYS A 101 -14.33 6.56 23.91
CA CYS A 101 -14.90 7.49 22.94
C CYS A 101 -16.03 8.32 23.56
N LYS A 102 -16.14 9.59 23.18
CA LYS A 102 -17.27 10.47 23.47
C LYS A 102 -17.99 10.88 22.19
N CYS A 103 -19.28 10.64 22.14
CA CYS A 103 -20.13 11.01 21.02
C CYS A 103 -20.42 12.52 21.02
N SER A 104 -20.44 13.12 19.83
CA SER A 104 -20.86 14.51 19.63
C SER A 104 -22.34 14.71 19.95
N GLU A 105 -22.73 15.96 20.17
CA GLU A 105 -24.12 16.34 20.42
C GLU A 105 -25.07 16.01 19.26
N ASN A 106 -24.58 16.02 18.02
CA ASN A 106 -25.38 15.68 16.85
C ASN A 106 -25.40 14.17 16.53
N GLY A 107 -24.72 13.34 17.33
CA GLY A 107 -24.70 11.88 17.16
C GLY A 107 -23.93 11.38 15.93
N LYS A 108 -23.22 12.25 15.19
CA LYS A 108 -22.62 11.92 13.89
C LYS A 108 -21.14 11.54 13.94
N TYR A 109 -20.45 11.87 15.02
CA TYR A 109 -19.02 11.58 15.17
C TYR A 109 -18.68 11.37 16.64
N ALA A 110 -17.67 10.53 16.88
CA ALA A 110 -17.13 10.30 18.21
C ALA A 110 -15.64 10.67 18.26
N PHE A 111 -15.23 11.27 19.38
CA PHE A 111 -13.84 11.57 19.70
C PHE A 111 -13.31 10.51 20.65
N CYS A 112 -12.29 9.76 20.24
CA CYS A 112 -11.70 8.69 21.05
C CYS A 112 -10.29 9.03 21.51
N THR A 113 -9.92 8.53 22.69
CA THR A 113 -8.52 8.49 23.14
C THR A 113 -7.67 7.64 22.18
N ARG A 114 -6.35 7.83 22.22
CA ARG A 114 -5.38 7.09 21.40
C ARG A 114 -4.26 6.54 22.27
N MET A 115 -4.62 5.60 23.12
CA MET A 115 -3.69 4.82 23.94
C MET A 115 -3.22 3.60 23.16
N GLU A 116 -1.99 3.17 23.42
CA GLU A 116 -1.47 1.91 22.93
C GLU A 116 -2.13 0.77 23.71
N CYS A 117 -3.06 0.06 23.05
CA CYS A 117 -3.76 -1.04 23.67
C CYS A 117 -2.88 -2.30 23.68
N PRO A 118 -2.93 -3.10 24.76
CA PRO A 118 -2.18 -4.35 24.84
C PRO A 118 -2.58 -5.27 23.67
N PRO A 119 -1.65 -6.13 23.20
CA PRO A 119 -1.95 -7.09 22.15
C PRO A 119 -3.05 -8.01 22.66
N THR A 120 -4.24 -7.89 22.07
CA THR A 120 -5.29 -8.87 22.29
C THR A 120 -4.83 -10.18 21.67
N GLU A 121 -5.11 -11.33 22.31
CA GLU A 121 -4.74 -12.66 21.81
C GLU A 121 -5.27 -12.96 20.39
N LYS A 122 -6.19 -12.12 19.90
CA LYS A 122 -6.75 -12.12 18.54
C LYS A 122 -6.00 -11.18 17.59
N ALA A 123 -4.67 -11.09 17.73
CA ALA A 123 -3.84 -10.45 16.72
C ALA A 123 -4.07 -11.15 15.37
N THR A 124 -4.73 -10.45 14.45
CA THR A 124 -4.97 -10.93 13.09
C THR A 124 -3.65 -11.44 12.47
N PRO A 125 -3.66 -12.51 11.66
CA PRO A 125 -2.46 -13.19 11.18
C PRO A 125 -1.53 -12.33 10.30
N TYR A 126 -1.90 -11.09 10.01
CA TYR A 126 -1.19 -10.19 9.11
C TYR A 126 0.07 -9.53 9.69
N ARG A 127 0.36 -9.70 10.98
CA ARG A 127 1.64 -9.28 11.59
C ARG A 127 2.40 -10.44 12.23
N ARG A 128 2.56 -11.55 11.52
CA ARG A 128 3.77 -12.34 11.76
C ARG A 128 4.91 -11.65 11.03
N ARG A 129 5.94 -11.19 11.76
CA ARG A 129 7.29 -11.21 11.15
C ARG A 129 7.43 -12.63 10.61
N ARG A 130 7.76 -12.80 9.32
CA ARG A 130 8.12 -14.12 8.83
C ARG A 130 9.42 -14.48 9.53
N ASP A 131 9.31 -15.09 10.69
CA ASP A 131 10.40 -15.87 11.24
C ASP A 131 10.56 -17.03 10.25
N VAL A 132 11.43 -16.83 9.26
CA VAL A 132 11.80 -17.85 8.31
C VAL A 132 12.67 -18.82 9.09
N VAL A 133 12.02 -19.79 9.73
CA VAL A 133 12.68 -20.97 10.25
C VAL A 133 12.76 -21.94 9.07
N CYS A 134 13.96 -22.23 8.62
CA CYS A 134 14.20 -23.23 7.60
C CYS A 134 15.12 -24.32 8.15
N GLU A 135 14.93 -25.55 7.67
CA GLU A 135 15.68 -26.70 8.17
C GLU A 135 17.12 -26.67 7.63
N PRO A 136 18.15 -26.84 8.48
CA PRO A 136 19.53 -26.91 8.03
C PRO A 136 19.74 -28.09 7.08
N GLY A 137 20.16 -27.82 5.84
CA GLY A 137 20.54 -28.87 4.88
C GLY A 137 19.65 -29.05 3.64
N SER A 138 18.59 -28.24 3.47
CA SER A 138 17.79 -28.17 2.22
C SER A 138 18.24 -27.04 1.30
#